data_AF-E0Q413-F1
#
_entry.id   AF-E0Q413-F1
#
_cell.length_a   1.000
_cell.length_b   1.000
_cell.length_c   1.000
_cell.angle_alpha   90.00
_cell.angle_beta   90.00
_cell.angle_gamma   90.00
#
_symmetry.space_group_name_H-M   'P 1'
#
loop_
_entity.id
_entity.type
_entity.pdbx_description
1 polymer ?
#
loop_
_entity_poly.entity_id
_entity_poly.type
_entity_poly.pdbx_seq_one_letter_code
_entity_poly.pdbx_strand_id
1 'polypeptide(L)'
;MSELEKFNRVEINKFKIVSRVWKKQIFPKWLICSWVLISISIFILRLLSQIFSCIQIQWISFSSFIFPGVTGLSFAVTMLNATRNLFSTEDLVAMFNYCDSKDKDTLQRGDLFYRTITPYITASFLWLIISIFALISSLIDITFPFIVKEILNLFFYSLVIAGLLNLWFLVTVHLDDISIKVNDELDKLEE
;
A
#
# COMPACT_ATOMS: atom_id res chain seq x y z
N MET A 1 37.21 5.84 6.71
CA MET A 1 35.75 5.69 6.49
C MET A 1 35.07 6.54 7.56
N SER A 2 34.56 7.72 7.19
CA SER A 2 34.08 8.70 8.18
C SER A 2 32.75 8.24 8.79
N GLU A 3 32.44 8.66 10.02
CA GLU A 3 31.16 8.28 10.66
C GLU A 3 29.93 8.74 9.84
N LEU A 4 30.07 9.80 9.05
CA LEU A 4 29.04 10.24 8.09
C LEU A 4 28.78 9.21 6.97
N GLU A 5 29.80 8.48 6.50
CA GLU A 5 29.63 7.39 5.52
C GLU A 5 28.97 6.15 6.13
N LYS A 6 29.09 5.93 7.44
CA LYS A 6 28.36 4.86 8.15
C LYS A 6 26.86 5.17 8.23
N PHE A 7 26.48 6.43 8.46
CA PHE A 7 25.08 6.86 8.55
C PHE A 7 24.33 6.86 7.20
N ASN A 8 25.04 6.89 6.06
CA ASN A 8 24.45 6.94 4.72
C ASN A 8 24.35 5.58 4.00
N ARG A 9 24.59 4.45 4.69
CA ARG A 9 24.49 3.13 4.03
C ARG A 9 23.06 2.71 3.73
N VAL A 10 22.11 3.10 4.58
CA VAL A 10 20.69 2.80 4.43
C VAL A 10 19.97 4.10 4.10
N GLU A 11 19.21 4.10 3.00
CA GLU A 11 18.39 5.21 2.57
C GLU A 11 17.17 5.31 3.49
N ILE A 12 16.96 6.48 4.09
CA ILE A 12 15.87 6.74 5.04
C ILE A 12 14.73 7.51 4.36
N ASN A 13 15.01 8.16 3.22
CA ASN A 13 14.02 8.93 2.51
C ASN A 13 13.00 8.01 1.83
N LYS A 14 11.77 8.03 2.34
CA LYS A 14 10.66 7.19 1.90
C LYS A 14 10.37 7.36 0.40
N PHE A 15 10.45 8.57 -0.13
CA PHE A 15 10.23 8.82 -1.57
C PHE A 15 11.34 8.24 -2.44
N LYS A 16 12.59 8.31 -1.98
CA LYS A 16 13.72 7.69 -2.69
C LYS A 16 13.64 6.17 -2.66
N ILE A 17 13.26 5.59 -1.51
CA ILE A 17 13.02 4.14 -1.37
C ILE A 17 11.96 3.69 -2.38
N VAL A 18 10.77 4.32 -2.36
CA VAL A 18 9.66 3.97 -3.25
C VAL A 18 10.09 4.12 -4.71
N SER A 19 10.73 5.24 -5.09
CA SER A 19 11.18 5.49 -6.46
C SER A 19 12.18 4.44 -6.97
N ARG A 20 13.11 4.02 -6.11
CA ARG A 20 14.13 3.02 -6.43
C ARG A 20 13.53 1.67 -6.79
N VAL A 21 12.53 1.22 -6.03
CA VAL A 21 11.89 -0.08 -6.25
C VAL A 21 10.62 -0.01 -7.09
N TRP A 22 10.13 1.18 -7.47
CA TRP A 22 8.88 1.35 -8.23
C TRP A 22 8.83 0.54 -9.52
N LYS A 23 9.99 0.43 -10.21
CA LYS A 23 10.12 -0.30 -11.47
C LYS A 23 10.19 -1.82 -11.30
N LYS A 24 10.30 -2.33 -10.06
CA LYS A 24 10.53 -3.74 -9.72
C LYS A 24 9.26 -4.50 -9.30
N GLN A 25 8.12 -4.12 -9.89
CA GLN A 25 6.81 -4.75 -9.66
C GLN A 25 6.48 -4.98 -8.17
N ILE A 26 6.50 -3.91 -7.38
CA ILE A 26 6.16 -3.96 -5.95
C ILE A 26 4.75 -4.53 -5.72
N PHE A 27 3.83 -4.21 -6.63
CA PHE A 27 2.47 -4.72 -6.59
C PHE A 27 2.25 -5.78 -7.65
N PRO A 28 1.60 -6.89 -7.29
CA PRO A 28 1.27 -7.93 -8.26
C PRO A 28 0.21 -7.41 -9.23
N LYS A 29 0.28 -7.90 -10.49
CA LYS A 29 -0.63 -7.46 -11.57
C LYS A 29 -2.11 -7.68 -11.23
N TRP A 30 -2.43 -8.72 -10.46
CA TRP A 30 -3.80 -9.02 -10.04
C TRP A 30 -4.38 -7.91 -9.17
N LEU A 31 -3.57 -7.23 -8.36
CA LEU A 31 -4.01 -6.15 -7.48
C LEU A 31 -4.38 -4.89 -8.26
N ILE A 32 -3.60 -4.58 -9.30
CA ILE A 32 -3.91 -3.47 -10.21
C ILE A 32 -5.17 -3.80 -11.01
N CYS A 33 -5.29 -5.05 -11.49
CA CYS A 33 -6.45 -5.51 -12.24
C CYS A 33 -7.73 -5.43 -11.39
N SER A 34 -7.70 -5.92 -10.14
CA SER A 34 -8.84 -5.87 -9.24
C SER A 34 -9.22 -4.44 -8.86
N TRP A 35 -8.24 -3.56 -8.64
CA TRP A 35 -8.49 -2.14 -8.40
C TRP A 35 -9.26 -1.49 -9.54
N VAL A 36 -8.77 -1.66 -10.78
CA VAL A 36 -9.41 -1.09 -11.97
C VAL A 36 -10.80 -1.69 -12.18
N LEU A 37 -10.96 -3.01 -12.01
CA LEU A 37 -12.22 -3.70 -12.20
C LEU A 37 -13.29 -3.23 -11.20
N ILE A 38 -12.95 -3.13 -9.92
CA ILE A 38 -13.89 -2.66 -8.88
C ILE A 38 -14.25 -1.19 -9.13
N SER A 39 -13.26 -0.34 -9.46
CA SER A 39 -13.49 1.09 -9.72
C SER A 39 -14.41 1.32 -10.91
N ILE A 40 -14.18 0.60 -12.02
CA ILE A 40 -15.03 0.65 -13.21
C ILE A 40 -16.43 0.12 -12.90
N SER A 41 -16.54 -0.98 -12.14
CA SER A 41 -17.83 -1.57 -11.78
C SER A 41 -18.69 -0.58 -10.99
N ILE A 42 -18.11 0.10 -9.99
CA ILE A 42 -18.83 1.13 -9.21
C ILE A 42 -19.26 2.29 -10.12
N PHE A 43 -18.40 2.71 -11.05
CA PHE A 43 -18.75 3.77 -12.00
C PHE A 43 -19.92 3.38 -12.91
N ILE A 44 -19.88 2.19 -13.49
CA ILE A 44 -20.97 1.67 -14.34
C ILE A 44 -22.27 1.59 -13.53
N LEU A 45 -22.22 1.07 -12.31
CA LEU A 45 -23.39 0.98 -11.45
C LEU A 45 -23.94 2.37 -11.08
N ARG A 46 -23.08 3.37 -10.89
CA ARG A 46 -23.50 4.77 -10.66
C ARG A 46 -24.22 5.36 -11.87
N LEU A 47 -23.75 5.08 -13.09
CA LEU A 47 -24.43 5.49 -14.33
C LEU A 47 -25.77 4.79 -14.50
N LEU A 48 -25.82 3.48 -14.26
CA LEU A 48 -27.06 2.70 -14.33
C LEU A 48 -28.09 3.18 -13.30
N SER A 49 -27.65 3.59 -12.12
CA SER A 49 -28.51 4.17 -11.07
C SER A 49 -29.24 5.44 -11.51
N GLN A 50 -28.72 6.18 -12.50
CA GLN A 50 -29.39 7.36 -13.06
C GLN A 50 -30.51 6.99 -14.05
N ILE A 51 -30.43 5.80 -14.67
CA ILE A 51 -31.35 5.35 -15.73
C ILE A 51 -32.44 4.43 -15.14
N PHE A 52 -32.06 3.57 -14.19
CA PHE A 52 -32.93 2.55 -13.62
C PHE A 52 -33.30 2.90 -12.17
N SER A 53 -34.60 3.05 -11.92
CA SER A 53 -35.14 3.34 -10.57
C SER A 53 -34.92 2.23 -9.54
N CYS A 54 -34.54 1.02 -9.99
CA CYS A 54 -34.31 -0.15 -9.14
C CYS A 54 -32.95 -0.11 -8.40
N ILE A 55 -31.96 0.64 -8.91
CA ILE A 55 -30.62 0.71 -8.32
C ILE A 55 -30.39 2.14 -7.82
N GLN A 56 -30.22 2.33 -6.52
CA GLN A 56 -29.88 3.63 -5.93
C GLN A 56 -28.49 3.57 -5.31
N ILE A 57 -27.49 4.05 -6.04
CA ILE A 57 -26.12 4.21 -5.52
C ILE A 57 -25.91 5.67 -5.20
N GLN A 58 -25.72 5.97 -3.92
CA GLN A 58 -25.35 7.28 -3.43
C GLN A 58 -23.89 7.28 -2.99
N TRP A 59 -23.20 8.37 -3.31
CA TRP A 59 -21.87 8.60 -2.76
C TRP A 59 -22.00 8.87 -1.27
N ILE A 60 -21.29 8.09 -0.46
CA ILE A 60 -21.05 8.39 0.96
C ILE A 60 -20.21 9.67 1.04
N SER A 61 -20.48 10.50 2.05
CA SER A 61 -19.69 11.70 2.31
C SER A 61 -18.21 11.36 2.51
N PHE A 62 -17.31 12.18 1.96
CA PHE A 62 -15.86 12.02 2.17
C PHE A 62 -15.50 12.08 3.65
N SER A 63 -16.20 12.90 4.44
CA SER A 63 -15.99 13.01 5.89
C SER A 63 -16.19 11.67 6.64
N SER A 64 -17.00 10.76 6.12
CA SER A 64 -17.20 9.43 6.69
C SER A 64 -15.95 8.55 6.61
N PHE A 65 -14.94 8.94 5.83
CA PHE A 65 -13.68 8.21 5.66
C PHE A 65 -12.57 8.67 6.61
N ILE A 66 -12.82 9.61 7.53
CA ILE A 66 -11.84 9.99 8.56
C ILE A 66 -11.45 8.77 9.41
N PHE A 67 -12.43 8.05 9.96
CA PHE A 67 -12.16 6.87 10.79
C PHE A 67 -11.52 5.73 9.98
N PRO A 68 -12.07 5.29 8.82
CA PRO A 68 -11.39 4.35 7.95
C PRO A 68 -9.95 4.76 7.60
N GLY A 69 -9.70 6.05 7.39
CA GLY A 69 -8.39 6.61 7.12
C GLY A 69 -7.38 6.38 8.26
N VAL A 70 -7.77 6.77 9.48
CA VAL A 70 -6.94 6.57 10.69
C VAL A 70 -6.75 5.08 11.00
N THR A 71 -7.79 4.26 10.77
CA THR A 71 -7.71 2.80 10.93
C THR A 71 -6.75 2.19 9.93
N GLY A 72 -6.79 2.59 8.65
CA GLY A 72 -5.87 2.11 7.63
C GLY A 72 -4.41 2.49 7.91
N LEU A 73 -4.16 3.70 8.42
CA LEU A 73 -2.85 4.13 8.91
C LEU A 73 -2.35 3.27 10.08
N SER A 74 -3.19 3.10 11.10
CA SER A 74 -2.88 2.25 12.26
C SER A 74 -2.59 0.81 11.84
N PHE A 75 -3.38 0.27 10.91
CA PHE A 75 -3.19 -1.06 10.37
C PHE A 75 -1.84 -1.20 9.65
N ALA A 76 -1.48 -0.26 8.77
CA ALA A 76 -0.21 -0.30 8.05
C ALA A 76 0.99 -0.29 9.00
N VAL A 77 0.92 0.50 10.08
CA VAL A 77 1.96 0.55 11.13
C VAL A 77 2.01 -0.77 11.92
N THR A 78 0.85 -1.32 12.30
CA THR A 78 0.78 -2.60 13.01
C THR A 78 1.38 -3.73 12.16
N MET A 79 1.05 -3.79 10.88
CA MET A 79 1.60 -4.79 9.96
C MET A 79 3.11 -4.63 9.76
N LEU A 80 3.61 -3.39 9.69
CA LEU A 80 5.05 -3.14 9.63
C LEU A 80 5.75 -3.64 10.90
N ASN A 81 5.17 -3.37 12.08
CA ASN A 81 5.70 -3.86 13.35
C ASN A 81 5.67 -5.39 13.45
N ALA A 82 4.58 -6.03 13.00
CA ALA A 82 4.46 -7.48 12.96
C ALA A 82 5.54 -8.10 12.07
N THR A 83 5.75 -7.52 10.88
CA THR A 83 6.79 -7.96 9.94
C THR A 83 8.19 -7.76 10.52
N ARG A 84 8.46 -6.61 11.15
CA ARG A 84 9.74 -6.36 11.83
C ARG A 84 9.98 -7.36 12.97
N ASN A 85 8.95 -7.82 13.66
CA ASN A 85 9.08 -8.78 14.75
C ASN A 85 9.27 -10.23 14.25
N LEU A 86 8.90 -10.51 13.00
CA LEU A 86 9.12 -11.80 12.36
C LEU A 86 10.60 -12.00 11.98
N PHE A 87 11.28 -10.92 11.56
CA PHE A 87 12.67 -10.96 11.13
C PHE A 87 13.62 -10.49 12.23
N SER A 88 14.70 -11.24 12.46
CA SER A 88 15.78 -10.78 13.34
C SER A 88 16.53 -9.59 12.70
N THR A 89 17.27 -8.81 13.50
CA THR A 89 18.11 -7.73 12.93
C THR A 89 19.14 -8.29 11.96
N GLU A 90 19.65 -9.50 12.21
CA GLU A 90 20.60 -10.20 11.35
C GLU A 90 19.94 -10.58 10.00
N ASP A 91 18.71 -11.08 10.03
CA ASP A 91 17.92 -11.38 8.82
C ASP A 91 17.70 -10.13 7.97
N LEU A 92 17.35 -8.99 8.60
CA LEU A 92 17.15 -7.72 7.89
C LEU A 92 18.46 -7.20 7.27
N VAL A 93 19.60 -7.37 7.95
CA VAL A 93 20.91 -7.02 7.41
C VAL A 93 21.28 -7.96 6.26
N ALA A 94 20.96 -9.25 6.36
CA ALA A 94 21.15 -10.22 5.28
C ALA A 94 20.30 -9.85 4.05
N MET A 95 19.00 -9.53 4.24
CA MET A 95 18.13 -9.02 3.17
C MET A 95 18.68 -7.74 2.52
N PHE A 96 19.27 -6.85 3.32
CA PHE A 96 19.89 -5.64 2.78
C PHE A 96 21.15 -5.95 1.96
N ASN A 97 21.93 -6.94 2.38
CA ASN A 97 23.17 -7.32 1.71
C ASN A 97 22.96 -8.27 0.52
N TYR A 98 21.79 -8.90 0.45
CA TYR A 98 21.44 -9.84 -0.62
C TYR A 98 21.49 -9.15 -1.98
N CYS A 99 22.25 -9.77 -2.89
CA CYS A 99 22.45 -9.26 -4.23
C CYS A 99 22.62 -10.46 -5.17
N ASP A 100 21.70 -10.64 -6.12
CA ASP A 100 21.82 -11.65 -7.17
C ASP A 100 21.94 -10.97 -8.53
N SER A 101 23.08 -11.19 -9.19
CA SER A 101 23.37 -10.68 -10.53
C SER A 101 22.43 -11.21 -11.62
N LYS A 102 21.74 -12.32 -11.37
CA LYS A 102 20.81 -12.96 -12.32
C LYS A 102 19.36 -12.51 -12.14
N ASP A 103 19.01 -11.99 -10.98
CA ASP A 103 17.65 -11.54 -10.67
C ASP A 103 17.55 -10.02 -10.82
N LYS A 104 16.72 -9.59 -11.78
CA LYS A 104 16.47 -8.17 -12.07
C LYS A 104 15.94 -7.41 -10.84
N ASP A 105 15.29 -8.12 -9.92
CA ASP A 105 14.70 -7.51 -8.74
C ASP A 105 15.71 -7.31 -7.61
N THR A 106 16.83 -8.04 -7.60
CA THR A 106 17.86 -7.99 -6.54
C THR A 106 19.26 -7.63 -7.06
N LEU A 107 19.33 -6.92 -8.19
CA LEU A 107 20.57 -6.43 -8.81
C LEU A 107 21.47 -5.56 -7.91
N GLN A 108 20.90 -4.76 -7.00
CA GLN A 108 21.67 -3.85 -6.16
C GLN A 108 21.41 -4.09 -4.68
N ARG A 109 22.44 -3.83 -3.88
CA ARG A 109 22.39 -3.92 -2.41
C ARG A 109 21.24 -3.08 -1.86
N GLY A 110 20.41 -3.70 -1.05
CA GLY A 110 19.25 -3.09 -0.41
C GLY A 110 17.94 -3.24 -1.19
N ASP A 111 17.96 -3.72 -2.43
CA ASP A 111 16.75 -3.80 -3.25
C ASP A 111 15.71 -4.76 -2.66
N LEU A 112 16.14 -5.92 -2.14
CA LEU A 112 15.24 -6.87 -1.47
C LEU A 112 14.61 -6.24 -0.23
N PHE A 113 15.43 -5.67 0.66
CA PHE A 113 14.96 -4.97 1.85
C PHE A 113 13.97 -3.83 1.51
N TYR A 114 14.31 -2.97 0.55
CA TYR A 114 13.44 -1.86 0.14
C TYR A 114 12.14 -2.35 -0.48
N ARG A 115 12.18 -3.43 -1.27
CA ARG A 115 10.99 -4.04 -1.86
C ARG A 115 10.06 -4.59 -0.78
N THR A 116 10.60 -5.21 0.26
CA THR A 116 9.81 -5.70 1.41
C THR A 116 9.12 -4.55 2.15
N ILE A 117 9.81 -3.44 2.45
CA ILE A 117 9.21 -2.36 3.24
C ILE A 117 8.31 -1.40 2.43
N THR A 118 8.46 -1.36 1.10
CA THR A 118 7.76 -0.36 0.27
C THR A 118 6.24 -0.49 0.25
N PRO A 119 5.63 -1.69 0.20
CA PRO A 119 4.19 -1.86 0.35
C PRO A 119 3.63 -1.13 1.58
N TYR A 120 4.28 -1.24 2.74
CA TYR A 120 3.85 -0.57 3.98
C TYR A 120 3.92 0.95 3.88
N ILE A 121 4.99 1.46 3.27
CA ILE A 121 5.18 2.90 3.02
C ILE A 121 4.07 3.42 2.11
N THR A 122 3.81 2.72 1.01
CA THR A 122 2.79 3.13 0.03
C THR A 122 1.37 3.07 0.61
N ALA A 123 1.02 2.03 1.38
CA ALA A 123 -0.26 1.94 2.08
C ALA A 123 -0.43 3.10 3.06
N SER A 124 0.60 3.41 3.85
CA SER A 124 0.59 4.53 4.79
C SER A 124 0.38 5.87 4.08
N PHE A 125 1.11 6.13 2.99
CA PHE A 125 0.92 7.37 2.22
C PHE A 125 -0.48 7.47 1.61
N LEU A 126 -1.01 6.38 1.06
CA LEU A 126 -2.32 6.35 0.44
C LEU A 126 -3.43 6.65 1.45
N TRP A 127 -3.38 6.01 2.63
CA TRP A 127 -4.34 6.26 3.70
C TRP A 127 -4.17 7.63 4.36
N LEU A 128 -2.95 8.17 4.40
CA LEU A 128 -2.73 9.56 4.81
C LEU A 128 -3.44 10.54 3.87
N ILE A 129 -3.31 10.34 2.55
CA ILE A 129 -3.97 11.19 1.56
C ILE A 129 -5.50 11.10 1.72
N ILE A 130 -6.06 9.88 1.82
CA ILE A 130 -7.50 9.67 2.03
C ILE A 130 -7.97 10.41 3.29
N SER A 131 -7.23 10.29 4.39
CA SER A 131 -7.57 10.93 5.67
C SER A 131 -7.53 12.45 5.60
N ILE A 132 -6.53 13.02 4.92
CA ILE A 132 -6.42 14.47 4.73
C ILE A 132 -7.59 14.99 3.89
N PHE A 133 -7.93 14.32 2.79
CA PHE A 133 -9.10 14.70 1.97
C PHE A 133 -10.41 14.61 2.77
N ALA A 134 -10.59 13.54 3.55
CA ALA A 134 -11.75 13.36 4.41
C ALA A 134 -11.85 14.46 5.48
N LEU A 135 -10.73 14.84 6.09
CA LEU A 135 -10.65 15.90 7.09
C LEU A 135 -10.97 17.26 6.47
N ILE A 136 -10.35 17.62 5.34
CA ILE A 136 -10.64 18.89 4.64
C ILE A 136 -12.13 18.96 4.28
N SER A 137 -12.70 17.88 3.75
CA SER A 137 -14.13 17.81 3.42
C SER A 137 -15.05 17.92 4.64
N SER A 138 -14.58 17.61 5.84
CA SER A 138 -15.36 17.78 7.07
C SER A 138 -15.33 19.22 7.60
N LEU A 139 -14.28 19.97 7.24
CA LEU A 139 -14.06 21.34 7.72
C LEU A 139 -14.62 22.39 6.76
N ILE A 140 -14.66 22.09 5.47
CA ILE A 140 -15.02 23.03 4.42
C ILE A 140 -16.12 22.41 3.56
N ASP A 141 -17.26 23.09 3.48
CA ASP A 141 -18.33 22.74 2.55
C ASP A 141 -18.09 23.50 1.23
N ILE A 142 -17.57 22.81 0.23
CA ILE A 142 -17.28 23.40 -1.09
C ILE A 142 -18.35 22.93 -2.07
N THR A 143 -19.12 23.88 -2.60
CA THR A 143 -20.11 23.61 -3.65
C THR A 143 -19.43 23.62 -5.01
N PHE A 144 -19.30 22.44 -5.61
CA PHE A 144 -18.78 22.28 -6.97
C PHE A 144 -19.92 22.08 -7.98
N PRO A 145 -19.72 22.46 -9.26
CA PRO A 145 -20.60 22.05 -10.35
C PRO A 145 -20.77 20.52 -10.38
N PHE A 146 -21.95 20.04 -10.76
CA PHE A 146 -22.31 18.61 -10.73
C PHE A 146 -21.26 17.69 -11.36
N ILE A 147 -20.78 18.04 -12.56
CA ILE A 147 -19.78 17.24 -13.29
C ILE A 147 -18.47 17.14 -12.52
N VAL A 148 -18.00 18.27 -11.96
CA VAL A 148 -16.75 18.32 -11.18
C VAL A 148 -16.88 17.48 -9.91
N LYS A 149 -18.04 17.56 -9.24
CA LYS A 149 -18.33 16.77 -8.04
C LYS A 149 -18.30 15.27 -8.32
N GLU A 150 -18.92 14.81 -9.42
CA GLU A 150 -18.93 13.38 -9.78
C GLU A 150 -17.53 12.85 -10.13
N ILE A 151 -16.70 13.64 -10.83
CA ILE A 151 -15.31 13.26 -11.13
C ILE A 151 -14.47 13.18 -9.85
N LEU A 152 -14.60 14.16 -8.95
CA LEU A 152 -13.90 14.16 -7.67
C LEU A 152 -14.31 12.97 -6.81
N ASN A 153 -15.61 12.65 -6.76
CA ASN A 153 -16.10 11.46 -6.08
C ASN A 153 -15.46 10.20 -6.67
N LEU A 154 -15.53 10.03 -7.99
CA LEU A 154 -14.96 8.85 -8.65
C LEU A 154 -13.47 8.67 -8.34
N PHE A 155 -12.70 9.76 -8.40
CA PHE A 155 -11.29 9.73 -8.06
C PHE A 155 -11.05 9.35 -6.58
N PHE A 156 -11.79 9.98 -5.66
CA PHE A 156 -11.68 9.69 -4.24
C PHE A 156 -12.04 8.23 -3.91
N TYR A 157 -13.13 7.72 -4.45
CA TYR A 157 -13.53 6.33 -4.26
C TYR A 157 -12.54 5.34 -4.87
N SER A 158 -11.98 5.67 -6.04
CA SER A 158 -10.89 4.88 -6.62
C SER A 158 -9.67 4.80 -5.69
N LEU A 159 -9.29 5.92 -5.05
CA LEU A 159 -8.24 5.93 -4.03
C LEU A 159 -8.59 5.07 -2.81
N VAL A 160 -9.83 5.16 -2.32
CA VAL A 160 -10.31 4.33 -1.19
C VAL A 160 -10.22 2.84 -1.51
N ILE A 161 -10.65 2.43 -2.72
CA ILE A 161 -10.56 1.03 -3.17
C ILE A 161 -9.09 0.60 -3.26
N ALA A 162 -8.22 1.44 -3.84
CA ALA A 162 -6.79 1.17 -3.85
C ALA A 162 -6.23 1.03 -2.42
N GLY A 163 -6.69 1.87 -1.48
CA GLY A 163 -6.34 1.82 -0.07
C GLY A 163 -6.68 0.47 0.56
N LEU A 164 -7.92 0.01 0.39
CA LEU A 164 -8.40 -1.26 0.91
C LEU A 164 -7.65 -2.46 0.31
N LEU A 165 -7.45 -2.48 -1.01
CA LEU A 165 -6.69 -3.54 -1.67
C LEU A 165 -5.24 -3.57 -1.22
N ASN A 166 -4.63 -2.41 -0.96
CA ASN A 166 -3.27 -2.33 -0.45
C ASN A 166 -3.18 -2.88 0.98
N LEU A 167 -4.16 -2.62 1.86
CA LEU A 167 -4.19 -3.26 3.19
C LEU A 167 -4.31 -4.78 3.08
N TRP A 168 -5.18 -5.28 2.20
CA TRP A 168 -5.31 -6.71 1.96
C TRP A 168 -4.00 -7.33 1.46
N PHE A 169 -3.30 -6.63 0.57
CA PHE A 169 -1.99 -7.07 0.10
C PHE A 169 -0.93 -7.14 1.20
N LEU A 170 -0.93 -6.20 2.16
CA LEU A 170 -0.05 -6.29 3.33
C LEU A 170 -0.34 -7.55 4.15
N VAL A 171 -1.61 -7.96 4.28
CA VAL A 171 -1.96 -9.22 4.94
C VAL A 171 -1.37 -10.40 4.19
N THR A 172 -1.55 -10.46 2.86
CA THR A 172 -1.04 -11.58 2.06
C THR A 172 0.48 -11.68 2.14
N VAL A 173 1.19 -10.55 2.02
CA VAL A 173 2.67 -10.53 2.13
C VAL A 173 3.12 -11.04 3.50
N HIS A 174 2.46 -10.63 4.58
CA HIS A 174 2.82 -11.09 5.91
C HIS A 174 2.55 -12.58 6.13
N LEU A 175 1.45 -13.11 5.58
CA LEU A 175 1.16 -14.54 5.63
C LEU A 175 2.18 -15.36 4.83
N ASP A 176 2.59 -14.87 3.67
CA ASP A 176 3.63 -15.49 2.85
C ASP A 176 4.97 -15.48 3.61
N ASP A 177 5.36 -14.36 4.22
CA ASP A 177 6.58 -14.24 5.02
C ASP A 177 6.59 -15.21 6.22
N ILE A 178 5.46 -15.34 6.93
CA ILE A 178 5.31 -16.31 8.03
C ILE A 178 5.50 -17.74 7.50
N SER A 179 4.85 -18.06 6.38
CA SER A 179 4.89 -19.41 5.80
C SER A 179 6.31 -19.79 5.39
N ILE A 180 7.05 -18.86 4.77
CA ILE A 180 8.47 -19.04 4.42
C ILE A 180 9.29 -19.27 5.69
N LYS A 181 9.12 -18.43 6.71
CA LYS A 181 9.90 -18.55 7.95
C LYS A 181 9.65 -19.88 8.67
N VAL A 182 8.43 -20.39 8.65
CA VAL A 182 8.09 -21.70 9.21
C VAL A 182 8.74 -22.82 8.41
N ASN A 183 8.68 -22.77 7.07
CA ASN A 183 9.34 -23.77 6.23
C ASN A 183 10.85 -23.79 6.44
N ASP A 184 11.51 -22.63 6.50
CA ASP A 184 12.94 -22.53 6.75
C ASP A 184 13.35 -23.16 8.09
N GLU A 185 12.50 -23.09 9.12
CA GLU A 185 12.76 -23.73 10.41
C GLU A 185 12.46 -25.23 10.40
N LEU A 186 11.48 -25.69 9.62
CA LEU A 186 11.21 -27.12 9.42
C LEU A 186 12.36 -27.80 8.68
N ASP A 187 12.88 -27.18 7.61
CA ASP A 187 13.98 -27.73 6.81
C ASP A 187 15.25 -27.93 7.67
N LYS A 188 15.54 -27.01 8.61
CA LYS A 188 16.66 -27.14 9.55
C LYS A 188 16.51 -28.28 10.56
N LEU A 189 15.28 -28.73 10.84
CA LEU A 189 15.01 -29.84 11.76
C LEU A 189 15.11 -31.19 11.07
N GLU A 190 15.01 -31.22 9.73
CA GLU A 190 15.14 -32.42 8.90
C GLU A 190 16.58 -32.71 8.46
N GLU A 191 17.51 -31.74 8.61
CA GLU A 191 18.97 -31.89 8.44
C GLU A 191 19.69 -32.39 9.70
#